data_AF-A0A255RCW1-F1
#
_entry.id   AF-A0A255RCW1-F1
#
_cell.length_a   1.000
_cell.length_b   1.000
_cell.length_c   1.000
_cell.angle_alpha   90.00
_cell.angle_beta   90.00
_cell.angle_gamma   90.00
#
_symmetry.space_group_name_H-M   'P 1'
#
loop_
_entity.id
_entity.type
_entity.pdbx_description
1 polymer ?
#
loop_
_entity_poly.entity_id
_entity_poly.type
_entity_poly.pdbx_seq_one_letter_code
_entity_poly.pdbx_strand_id
1 'polypeptide(L)'
;MAVNRAPEPASKSLAPDDLEVKDALLIFNSVWKQLENEKGKLNLRFPTELILLGGAPGAGKGTNTDFIRQVRDISAPPIVVSELLDTPEAQRIKAQGGMVGDREVVLLVFHKLLEPQFQNGAILDGFPRTKVQVECLKMLYDRMKALRRELLDNPHLEQMKPPVFHIMVLFVDEAESIRRQLMRGRQVIAHNEEVTRSGIGELWEERATDFNEALARNRYRVFKEKTYDALTSLKQLFHFHFINAQAELVVVQENILNELEYQSSLELDPRTFHAIGGIPLASNIVQHARRDLVRRLDSYEYDQPELFHRIAQLIESKFIPIVVRHAISGRATISSEDEILEDPLALQMLIDIFSERGYHAVIDIRRRTIPQRFDLETGQIHCEQIKVYRIAVFFKGSEIRRG
;
A
#
# COMPACT_ATOMS: atom_id res chain seq x y z
N MET A 1 -61.26 -4.82 -49.34
CA MET A 1 -60.82 -4.42 -47.98
C MET A 1 -60.00 -5.55 -47.39
N ALA A 2 -58.67 -5.48 -47.50
CA ALA A 2 -57.76 -6.40 -46.84
C ALA A 2 -57.14 -5.64 -45.66
N VAL A 3 -57.43 -6.10 -44.44
CA VAL A 3 -56.94 -5.50 -43.20
C VAL A 3 -55.50 -5.97 -42.98
N ASN A 4 -54.54 -5.05 -43.14
CA ASN A 4 -53.14 -5.26 -42.78
C ASN A 4 -53.03 -5.39 -41.25
N ARG A 5 -52.70 -6.58 -40.75
CA ARG A 5 -52.25 -6.77 -39.36
C ARG A 5 -50.81 -6.29 -39.26
N ALA A 6 -50.56 -5.34 -38.35
CA ALA A 6 -49.22 -4.92 -37.96
C ALA A 6 -48.47 -6.10 -37.30
N PRO A 7 -47.15 -6.23 -37.50
CA PRO A 7 -46.36 -7.27 -36.87
C PRO A 7 -46.26 -7.02 -35.36
N GLU A 8 -46.48 -8.05 -34.55
CA GLU A 8 -46.24 -8.03 -33.11
C GLU A 8 -44.76 -7.72 -32.82
N PRO A 9 -44.45 -6.92 -31.77
CA PRO A 9 -43.07 -6.62 -31.44
C PRO A 9 -42.36 -7.87 -30.92
N ALA A 10 -41.35 -8.31 -31.68
CA ALA A 10 -40.44 -9.38 -31.27
C ALA A 10 -39.85 -9.08 -29.89
N SER A 11 -39.99 -10.04 -28.96
CA SER A 11 -39.37 -9.99 -27.65
C SER A 11 -37.85 -9.93 -27.81
N LYS A 12 -37.24 -8.80 -27.46
CA LYS A 12 -35.78 -8.68 -27.39
C LYS A 12 -35.28 -9.62 -26.30
N SER A 13 -34.58 -10.69 -26.68
CA SER A 13 -33.79 -11.51 -25.76
C SER A 13 -32.72 -10.61 -25.15
N LEU A 14 -32.74 -10.47 -23.81
CA LEU A 14 -31.74 -9.70 -23.07
C LEU A 14 -30.34 -10.28 -23.30
N ALA A 15 -29.34 -9.41 -23.43
CA ALA A 15 -27.95 -9.85 -23.54
C ALA A 15 -27.51 -10.56 -22.23
N PRO A 16 -26.58 -11.51 -22.28
CA PRO A 16 -26.12 -12.25 -21.09
C PRO A 16 -25.63 -11.35 -19.95
N ASP A 17 -24.92 -10.27 -20.26
CA ASP A 17 -24.43 -9.31 -19.25
C ASP A 17 -25.58 -8.55 -18.57
N ASP A 18 -26.68 -8.24 -19.29
CA ASP A 18 -27.86 -7.58 -18.71
C ASP A 18 -28.62 -8.48 -17.73
N LEU A 19 -28.55 -9.80 -17.93
CA LEU A 19 -29.15 -10.78 -17.04
C LEU A 19 -28.35 -10.91 -15.74
N GLU A 20 -27.02 -11.01 -15.83
CA GLU A 20 -26.14 -11.10 -14.65
C GLU A 20 -26.23 -9.84 -13.75
N VAL A 21 -26.35 -8.65 -14.34
CA VAL A 21 -26.55 -7.41 -13.59
C VAL A 21 -27.90 -7.38 -12.87
N LYS A 22 -28.98 -7.86 -13.53
CA LYS A 22 -30.30 -7.97 -12.91
C LYS A 22 -30.30 -8.97 -11.76
N ASP A 23 -29.65 -10.10 -11.94
CA ASP A 23 -29.50 -11.12 -10.91
C ASP A 23 -28.72 -10.57 -9.71
N ALA A 24 -27.62 -9.87 -9.95
CA ALA A 24 -26.84 -9.21 -8.91
C ALA A 24 -27.67 -8.16 -8.13
N LEU A 25 -28.50 -7.37 -8.81
CA LEU A 25 -29.36 -6.38 -8.19
C LEU A 25 -30.41 -7.04 -7.27
N LEU A 26 -31.04 -8.13 -7.72
CA LEU A 26 -31.99 -8.90 -6.91
C LEU A 26 -31.31 -9.51 -5.68
N ILE A 27 -30.14 -10.12 -5.87
CA ILE A 27 -29.34 -10.70 -4.81
C ILE A 27 -28.95 -9.62 -3.78
N PHE A 28 -28.36 -8.52 -4.24
CA PHE A 28 -27.90 -7.45 -3.38
C PHE A 28 -29.05 -6.87 -2.54
N ASN A 29 -30.17 -6.54 -3.18
CA ASN A 29 -31.31 -5.96 -2.47
C ASN A 29 -31.92 -6.93 -1.45
N SER A 30 -31.97 -8.23 -1.77
CA SER A 30 -32.41 -9.28 -0.83
C SER A 30 -31.49 -9.33 0.40
N VAL A 31 -30.17 -9.41 0.18
CA VAL A 31 -29.17 -9.47 1.26
C VAL A 31 -29.19 -8.20 2.09
N TRP A 32 -29.18 -7.03 1.44
CA TRP A 32 -29.18 -5.74 2.11
C TRP A 32 -30.39 -5.56 3.03
N LYS A 33 -31.59 -5.87 2.53
CA LYS A 33 -32.83 -5.81 3.31
C LYS A 33 -32.80 -6.76 4.51
N GLN A 34 -32.23 -7.95 4.33
CA GLN A 34 -32.07 -8.91 5.42
C GLN A 34 -31.15 -8.33 6.52
N LEU A 35 -29.98 -7.79 6.15
CA LEU A 35 -29.05 -7.16 7.09
C LEU A 35 -29.67 -5.94 7.80
N GLU A 36 -30.42 -5.11 7.06
CA GLU A 36 -31.15 -3.97 7.65
C GLU A 36 -32.19 -4.42 8.68
N ASN A 37 -32.92 -5.51 8.42
CA ASN A 37 -33.90 -6.06 9.37
C ASN A 37 -33.22 -6.63 10.62
N GLU A 38 -32.07 -7.27 10.46
CA GLU A 38 -31.35 -7.94 11.56
C GLU A 38 -30.58 -6.96 12.45
N LYS A 39 -29.92 -5.96 11.87
CA LYS A 39 -29.03 -5.03 12.60
C LYS A 39 -29.62 -3.63 12.77
N GLY A 40 -30.55 -3.24 11.90
CA GLY A 40 -31.03 -1.87 11.79
C GLY A 40 -30.14 -1.01 10.88
N LYS A 41 -30.75 -0.16 10.05
CA LYS A 41 -30.07 0.67 9.03
C LYS A 41 -28.87 1.46 9.57
N LEU A 42 -29.02 2.10 10.72
CA LEU A 42 -27.97 2.95 11.32
C LEU A 42 -26.79 2.15 11.92
N ASN A 43 -26.96 0.84 12.12
CA ASN A 43 -25.93 -0.03 12.68
C ASN A 43 -25.17 -0.82 11.62
N LEU A 44 -25.45 -0.60 10.32
CA LEU A 44 -24.71 -1.19 9.21
C LEU A 44 -23.34 -0.51 9.05
N ARG A 45 -22.44 -0.77 10.01
CA ARG A 45 -21.08 -0.26 10.06
C ARG A 45 -20.11 -1.24 9.41
N PHE A 46 -19.90 -1.05 8.11
CA PHE A 46 -18.89 -1.77 7.34
C PHE A 46 -17.48 -1.18 7.56
N PRO A 47 -16.42 -1.93 7.20
CA PRO A 47 -15.03 -1.49 7.33
C PRO A 47 -14.75 -0.18 6.58
N THR A 48 -13.95 0.70 7.17
CA THR A 48 -13.47 1.90 6.47
C THR A 48 -12.48 1.57 5.36
N GLU A 49 -11.70 0.50 5.54
CA GLU A 49 -10.76 -0.01 4.54
C GLU A 49 -11.09 -1.48 4.23
N LEU A 50 -11.16 -1.83 2.94
CA LEU A 50 -11.41 -3.18 2.50
C LEU A 50 -10.37 -3.60 1.45
N ILE A 51 -9.56 -4.59 1.78
CA ILE A 51 -8.56 -5.16 0.87
C ILE A 51 -9.10 -6.49 0.33
N LEU A 52 -9.26 -6.59 -0.99
CA LEU A 52 -9.60 -7.83 -1.67
C LEU A 52 -8.33 -8.47 -2.19
N LEU A 53 -8.00 -9.65 -1.67
CA LEU A 53 -6.82 -10.40 -2.07
C LEU A 53 -7.20 -11.45 -3.13
N GLY A 54 -6.93 -11.10 -4.38
CA GLY A 54 -7.05 -11.94 -5.55
C GLY A 54 -5.75 -12.63 -5.92
N GLY A 55 -5.86 -13.75 -6.63
CA GLY A 55 -4.70 -14.45 -7.17
C GLY A 55 -4.99 -15.90 -7.49
N ALA A 56 -4.25 -16.44 -8.44
CA ALA A 56 -4.38 -17.83 -8.85
C ALA A 56 -4.10 -18.79 -7.66
N PRO A 57 -4.55 -20.05 -7.74
CA PRO A 57 -4.08 -21.09 -6.84
C PRO A 57 -2.54 -21.14 -6.84
N GLY A 58 -1.89 -21.23 -5.67
CA GLY A 58 -0.42 -21.21 -5.59
C GLY A 58 0.23 -19.82 -5.75
N ALA A 59 -0.53 -18.74 -5.92
CA ALA A 59 0.02 -17.37 -6.00
C ALA A 59 0.63 -16.84 -4.68
N GLY A 60 0.53 -17.59 -3.58
CA GLY A 60 1.07 -17.18 -2.28
C GLY A 60 0.15 -16.25 -1.48
N LYS A 61 -1.17 -16.27 -1.70
CA LYS A 61 -2.15 -15.47 -0.93
C LYS A 61 -1.99 -15.70 0.58
N GLY A 62 -2.23 -16.92 1.06
CA GLY A 62 -2.10 -17.24 2.49
C GLY A 62 -0.71 -16.96 3.08
N THR A 63 0.35 -16.96 2.28
CA THR A 63 1.71 -16.59 2.73
C THR A 63 1.87 -15.08 2.91
N ASN A 64 1.21 -14.27 2.09
CA ASN A 64 1.36 -12.82 2.09
C ASN A 64 0.22 -12.09 2.83
N THR A 65 -0.89 -12.75 3.14
CA THR A 65 -2.04 -12.13 3.81
C THR A 65 -1.66 -11.48 5.13
N ASP A 66 -0.93 -12.19 6.00
CA ASP A 66 -0.49 -11.63 7.28
C ASP A 66 0.53 -10.49 7.12
N PHE A 67 1.39 -10.57 6.10
CA PHE A 67 2.32 -9.49 5.79
C PHE A 67 1.57 -8.23 5.36
N ILE A 68 0.63 -8.34 4.41
CA ILE A 68 -0.22 -7.23 3.96
C ILE A 68 -0.99 -6.64 5.15
N ARG A 69 -1.54 -7.52 6.00
CA ARG A 69 -2.26 -7.14 7.21
C ARG A 69 -1.40 -6.28 8.15
N GLN A 70 -0.16 -6.69 8.39
CA GLN A 70 0.79 -5.94 9.23
C GLN A 70 1.19 -4.61 8.60
N VAL A 71 1.50 -4.59 7.29
CA VAL A 71 1.89 -3.37 6.57
C VAL A 71 0.77 -2.32 6.56
N ARG A 72 -0.50 -2.77 6.57
CA ARG A 72 -1.69 -1.90 6.56
C ARG A 72 -2.26 -1.62 7.95
N ASP A 73 -1.56 -2.02 9.02
CA ASP A 73 -2.01 -1.86 10.40
C ASP A 73 -3.40 -2.46 10.69
N ILE A 74 -3.80 -3.50 9.96
CA ILE A 74 -5.08 -4.19 10.15
C ILE A 74 -4.93 -5.22 11.28
N SER A 75 -5.60 -4.99 12.40
CA SER A 75 -5.51 -5.92 13.54
C SER A 75 -6.38 -7.17 13.38
N ALA A 76 -7.45 -7.09 12.57
CA ALA A 76 -8.40 -8.19 12.39
C ALA A 76 -7.82 -9.34 11.54
N PRO A 77 -8.16 -10.60 11.84
CA PRO A 77 -7.75 -11.73 11.00
C PRO A 77 -8.38 -11.64 9.60
N PRO A 78 -7.76 -12.22 8.56
CA PRO A 78 -8.37 -12.21 7.23
C PRO A 78 -9.69 -12.99 7.21
N ILE A 79 -10.63 -12.52 6.41
CA ILE A 79 -11.88 -13.23 6.13
C ILE A 79 -11.63 -14.13 4.92
N VAL A 80 -11.45 -15.43 5.17
CA VAL A 80 -11.26 -16.44 4.12
C VAL A 80 -12.62 -17.03 3.75
N VAL A 81 -13.07 -16.78 2.52
CA VAL A 81 -14.43 -17.12 2.09
C VAL A 81 -14.70 -18.62 2.13
N SER A 82 -13.70 -19.47 1.84
CA SER A 82 -13.87 -20.92 1.94
C SER A 82 -14.20 -21.38 3.36
N GLU A 83 -13.61 -20.76 4.39
CA GLU A 83 -13.88 -21.11 5.79
C GLU A 83 -15.31 -20.72 6.19
N LEU A 84 -15.84 -19.62 5.64
CA LEU A 84 -17.23 -19.23 5.85
C LEU A 84 -18.22 -20.27 5.33
N LEU A 85 -17.85 -21.00 4.26
CA LEU A 85 -18.71 -22.03 3.66
C LEU A 85 -18.79 -23.33 4.45
N ASP A 86 -17.93 -23.51 5.45
CA ASP A 86 -17.90 -24.70 6.30
C ASP A 86 -18.50 -24.44 7.69
N THR A 87 -18.96 -23.22 7.95
CA THR A 87 -19.65 -22.84 9.19
C THR A 87 -21.00 -23.55 9.35
N PRO A 88 -21.52 -23.70 10.59
CA PRO A 88 -22.86 -24.27 10.82
C PRO A 88 -23.98 -23.53 10.08
N GLU A 89 -23.82 -22.22 9.86
CA GLU A 89 -24.75 -21.41 9.09
C GLU A 89 -24.76 -21.82 7.61
N ALA A 90 -23.58 -21.90 6.99
CA ALA A 90 -23.44 -22.39 5.62
C ALA A 90 -23.90 -23.86 5.46
N GLN A 91 -23.66 -24.70 6.48
CA GLN A 91 -24.15 -26.08 6.49
C GLN A 91 -25.67 -26.17 6.57
N ARG A 92 -26.35 -25.31 7.35
CA ARG A 92 -27.82 -25.25 7.38
C ARG A 92 -28.40 -24.87 6.01
N ILE A 93 -27.76 -23.92 5.33
CA ILE A 93 -28.16 -23.51 3.98
C ILE A 93 -27.99 -24.67 2.99
N LYS A 94 -26.85 -25.36 3.02
CA LYS A 94 -26.61 -26.59 2.22
C LYS A 94 -27.64 -27.68 2.54
N ALA A 95 -27.99 -27.88 3.82
CA ALA A 95 -28.92 -28.91 4.27
C ALA A 95 -30.37 -28.68 3.84
N GLN A 96 -30.77 -27.42 3.56
CA GLN A 96 -32.07 -27.08 3.01
C GLN A 96 -32.19 -27.33 1.49
N GLY A 97 -31.18 -27.97 0.89
CA GLY A 97 -31.14 -28.25 -0.56
C GLY A 97 -30.67 -27.07 -1.41
N GLY A 98 -30.19 -25.99 -0.77
CA GLY A 98 -29.60 -24.85 -1.48
C GLY A 98 -28.21 -25.19 -2.02
N MET A 99 -27.95 -24.86 -3.29
CA MET A 99 -26.58 -24.71 -3.77
C MET A 99 -25.99 -23.44 -3.14
N VAL A 100 -24.72 -23.47 -2.73
CA VAL A 100 -24.01 -22.26 -2.32
C VAL A 100 -23.80 -21.39 -3.56
N GLY A 101 -24.75 -20.49 -3.83
CA GLY A 101 -24.72 -19.56 -4.94
C GLY A 101 -24.11 -18.22 -4.53
N ASP A 102 -24.12 -17.26 -5.46
CA ASP A 102 -23.62 -15.91 -5.21
C ASP A 102 -24.38 -15.21 -4.08
N ARG A 103 -25.69 -15.48 -3.92
CA ARG A 103 -26.50 -14.89 -2.85
C ARG A 103 -25.99 -15.26 -1.47
N GLU A 104 -25.75 -16.55 -1.23
CA GLU A 104 -25.32 -17.08 0.07
C GLU A 104 -23.91 -16.58 0.40
N VAL A 105 -23.01 -16.57 -0.59
CA VAL A 105 -21.64 -16.04 -0.41
C VAL A 105 -21.69 -14.56 -0.07
N VAL A 106 -22.46 -13.77 -0.80
CA VAL A 106 -22.60 -12.31 -0.55
C VAL A 106 -23.18 -12.06 0.84
N LEU A 107 -24.20 -12.81 1.25
CA LEU A 107 -24.78 -12.69 2.60
C LEU A 107 -23.74 -12.98 3.69
N LEU A 108 -23.05 -14.12 3.60
CA LEU A 108 -22.06 -14.53 4.61
C LEU A 108 -20.92 -13.52 4.70
N VAL A 109 -20.40 -13.06 3.56
CA VAL A 109 -19.32 -12.06 3.50
C VAL A 109 -19.79 -10.74 4.10
N PHE A 110 -20.95 -10.21 3.70
CA PHE A 110 -21.43 -8.93 4.20
C PHE A 110 -21.76 -8.98 5.69
N HIS A 111 -22.37 -10.08 6.15
CA HIS A 111 -22.62 -10.29 7.57
C HIS A 111 -21.29 -10.33 8.36
N LYS A 112 -20.26 -11.02 7.84
CA LYS A 112 -18.94 -11.08 8.48
C LYS A 112 -18.27 -9.70 8.57
N LEU A 113 -18.36 -8.89 7.51
CA LEU A 113 -17.79 -7.54 7.49
C LEU A 113 -18.41 -6.58 8.51
N LEU A 114 -19.63 -6.88 9.01
CA LEU A 114 -20.30 -6.07 10.03
C LEU A 114 -19.82 -6.37 11.47
N GLU A 115 -18.97 -7.37 11.68
CA GLU A 115 -18.44 -7.65 13.02
C GLU A 115 -17.53 -6.49 13.50
N PRO A 116 -17.62 -6.07 14.78
CA PRO A 116 -16.92 -4.88 15.27
C PRO A 116 -15.41 -4.86 15.04
N GLN A 117 -14.77 -6.03 15.05
CA GLN A 117 -13.33 -6.16 14.84
C GLN A 117 -12.87 -5.70 13.44
N PHE A 118 -13.76 -5.71 12.43
CA PHE A 118 -13.43 -5.32 11.06
C PHE A 118 -13.66 -3.84 10.77
N GLN A 119 -14.21 -3.06 11.70
CA GLN A 119 -14.63 -1.67 11.43
C GLN A 119 -13.52 -0.76 10.90
N ASN A 120 -12.28 -0.96 11.35
CA ASN A 120 -11.14 -0.14 10.92
C ASN A 120 -10.52 -0.64 9.61
N GLY A 121 -10.67 -1.92 9.28
CA GLY A 121 -10.03 -2.54 8.13
C GLY A 121 -10.32 -4.04 8.07
N ALA A 122 -10.48 -4.56 6.85
CA ALA A 122 -10.65 -5.99 6.62
C ALA A 122 -9.91 -6.45 5.36
N ILE A 123 -9.39 -7.67 5.40
CA ILE A 123 -8.85 -8.37 4.23
C ILE A 123 -9.79 -9.51 3.87
N LEU A 124 -10.24 -9.57 2.62
CA LEU A 124 -11.05 -10.65 2.06
C LEU A 124 -10.20 -11.50 1.12
N ASP A 125 -10.03 -12.79 1.43
CA ASP A 125 -9.44 -13.77 0.52
C ASP A 125 -10.55 -14.58 -0.16
N GLY A 126 -10.56 -14.52 -1.50
CA GLY A 126 -11.41 -15.36 -2.33
C GLY A 126 -12.78 -14.78 -2.62
N PHE A 127 -12.95 -13.46 -2.52
CA PHE A 127 -14.12 -12.70 -2.99
C PHE A 127 -13.65 -11.38 -3.64
N PRO A 128 -14.23 -10.96 -4.78
CA PRO A 128 -15.22 -11.65 -5.60
C PRO A 128 -14.61 -12.71 -6.54
N ARG A 129 -15.38 -13.72 -6.92
CA ARG A 129 -15.01 -14.77 -7.90
C ARG A 129 -15.83 -14.74 -9.20
N THR A 130 -17.00 -14.10 -9.16
CA THR A 130 -17.96 -14.03 -10.27
C THR A 130 -18.31 -12.58 -10.58
N LYS A 131 -18.83 -12.31 -11.78
CA LYS A 131 -19.33 -10.98 -12.17
C LYS A 131 -20.48 -10.51 -11.27
N VAL A 132 -21.37 -11.41 -10.87
CA VAL A 132 -22.46 -11.11 -9.93
C VAL A 132 -21.92 -10.59 -8.60
N GLN A 133 -20.91 -11.24 -8.03
CA GLN A 133 -20.27 -10.79 -6.78
C GLN A 133 -19.57 -9.43 -6.94
N VAL A 134 -18.97 -9.17 -8.11
CA VAL A 134 -18.39 -7.86 -8.45
C VAL A 134 -19.46 -6.77 -8.43
N GLU A 135 -20.60 -7.00 -9.06
CA GLU A 135 -21.70 -6.03 -9.06
C GLU A 135 -22.26 -5.82 -7.64
N CYS A 136 -22.39 -6.88 -6.83
CA CYS A 136 -22.75 -6.74 -5.41
C CYS A 136 -21.74 -5.90 -4.62
N LEU A 137 -20.43 -6.05 -4.89
CA LEU A 137 -19.39 -5.25 -4.25
C LEU A 137 -19.48 -3.76 -4.64
N LYS A 138 -19.74 -3.45 -5.93
CA LYS A 138 -19.95 -2.08 -6.39
C LYS A 138 -21.16 -1.44 -5.69
N MET A 139 -22.26 -2.16 -5.59
CA MET A 139 -23.46 -1.72 -4.88
C MET A 139 -23.20 -1.53 -3.38
N LEU A 140 -22.40 -2.40 -2.75
CA LEU A 140 -21.98 -2.23 -1.35
C LEU A 140 -21.25 -0.90 -1.17
N TYR A 141 -20.25 -0.62 -2.01
CA TYR A 141 -19.49 0.62 -1.96
C TYR A 141 -20.39 1.87 -2.10
N ASP A 142 -21.34 1.84 -3.05
CA ASP A 142 -22.30 2.93 -3.24
C ASP A 142 -23.24 3.11 -2.04
N ARG A 143 -23.72 2.01 -1.44
CA ARG A 143 -24.53 2.07 -0.22
C ARG A 143 -23.74 2.59 0.98
N MET A 144 -22.48 2.19 1.15
CA MET A 144 -21.62 2.72 2.21
C MET A 144 -21.44 4.24 2.06
N LYS A 145 -21.19 4.74 0.84
CA LYS A 145 -21.12 6.19 0.57
C LYS A 145 -22.45 6.91 0.82
N ALA A 146 -23.58 6.27 0.52
CA ALA A 146 -24.91 6.85 0.77
C ALA A 146 -25.20 6.93 2.27
N LEU A 147 -25.00 5.83 3.01
CA LEU A 147 -25.14 5.80 4.47
C LEU A 147 -24.26 6.85 5.15
N ARG A 148 -22.99 6.97 4.72
CA ARG A 148 -22.10 8.03 5.21
C ARG A 148 -22.73 9.42 5.05
N ARG A 149 -23.27 9.74 3.88
CA ARG A 149 -23.90 11.05 3.61
C ARG A 149 -25.09 11.30 4.54
N GLU A 150 -25.96 10.31 4.70
CA GLU A 150 -27.11 10.41 5.62
C GLU A 150 -26.69 10.58 7.10
N LEU A 151 -25.56 10.00 7.51
CA LEU A 151 -25.06 10.08 8.88
C LEU A 151 -24.30 11.39 9.16
N LEU A 152 -23.68 12.01 8.15
CA LEU A 152 -23.04 13.32 8.28
C LEU A 152 -24.04 14.45 8.60
N ASP A 153 -25.30 14.28 8.21
CA ASP A 153 -26.40 15.19 8.57
C ASP A 153 -26.82 15.05 10.06
N ASN A 154 -26.23 14.11 10.81
CA ASN A 154 -26.44 13.90 12.24
C ASN A 154 -25.13 14.15 13.05
N PRO A 155 -24.97 15.34 13.67
CA PRO A 155 -23.71 15.79 14.29
C PRO A 155 -23.15 14.93 15.44
N HIS A 156 -23.94 14.03 16.01
CA HIS A 156 -23.50 13.13 17.10
C HIS A 156 -22.75 11.88 16.60
N LEU A 157 -22.55 11.72 15.28
CA LEU A 157 -21.92 10.55 14.65
C LEU A 157 -20.58 10.90 13.98
N GLU A 158 -19.75 11.68 14.68
CA GLU A 158 -18.41 12.03 14.23
C GLU A 158 -17.55 10.82 13.83
N GLN A 159 -16.80 11.00 12.74
CA GLN A 159 -15.64 10.20 12.30
C GLN A 159 -15.87 8.85 11.60
N MET A 160 -16.90 8.71 10.76
CA MET A 160 -16.73 7.74 9.67
C MET A 160 -15.66 8.27 8.73
N LYS A 161 -14.73 7.43 8.25
CA LYS A 161 -13.86 7.74 7.09
C LYS A 161 -14.56 7.31 5.78
N PRO A 162 -14.27 7.93 4.63
CA PRO A 162 -14.76 7.43 3.36
C PRO A 162 -14.35 5.96 3.19
N PRO A 163 -15.21 5.08 2.65
CA PRO A 163 -14.80 3.72 2.38
C PRO A 163 -13.70 3.70 1.32
N VAL A 164 -12.64 2.93 1.55
CA VAL A 164 -11.53 2.74 0.61
C VAL A 164 -11.40 1.25 0.29
N PHE A 165 -11.51 0.91 -0.98
CA PHE A 165 -11.38 -0.47 -1.45
C PHE A 165 -10.07 -0.64 -2.23
N HIS A 166 -9.27 -1.62 -1.84
CA HIS A 166 -8.05 -2.03 -2.52
C HIS A 166 -8.24 -3.41 -3.15
N ILE A 167 -7.90 -3.55 -4.42
CA ILE A 167 -7.93 -4.81 -5.15
C ILE A 167 -6.49 -5.25 -5.37
N MET A 168 -6.00 -6.20 -4.58
CA MET A 168 -4.64 -6.72 -4.65
C MET A 168 -4.63 -8.04 -5.39
N VAL A 169 -4.00 -8.10 -6.56
CA VAL A 169 -3.90 -9.32 -7.36
C VAL A 169 -2.47 -9.83 -7.37
N LEU A 170 -2.24 -10.96 -6.68
CA LEU A 170 -0.98 -11.71 -6.76
C LEU A 170 -0.95 -12.51 -8.07
N PHE A 171 -0.06 -12.12 -8.97
CA PHE A 171 0.08 -12.74 -10.28
C PHE A 171 1.19 -13.79 -10.31
N VAL A 172 0.83 -14.98 -10.78
CA VAL A 172 1.75 -16.05 -11.19
C VAL A 172 1.27 -16.64 -12.50
N ASP A 173 2.21 -17.11 -13.32
CA ASP A 173 1.84 -17.84 -14.53
C ASP A 173 1.31 -19.25 -14.22
N GLU A 174 0.77 -19.91 -15.24
CA GLU A 174 0.17 -21.24 -15.11
C GLU A 174 1.19 -22.30 -14.67
N ALA A 175 2.40 -22.26 -15.24
CA ALA A 175 3.43 -23.25 -14.97
C ALA A 175 3.88 -23.19 -13.52
N GLU A 176 4.14 -21.98 -13.01
CA GLU A 176 4.55 -21.76 -11.62
C GLU A 176 3.39 -22.02 -10.65
N SER A 177 2.15 -21.66 -11.00
CA SER A 177 0.96 -22.01 -10.21
C SER A 177 0.80 -23.53 -10.01
N ILE A 178 0.94 -24.31 -11.10
CA ILE A 178 0.86 -25.77 -11.05
C ILE A 178 2.04 -26.32 -10.22
N ARG A 179 3.26 -25.85 -10.51
CA ARG A 179 4.46 -26.26 -9.78
C ARG A 179 4.33 -26.05 -8.28
N ARG A 180 3.85 -24.88 -7.84
CA ARG A 180 3.66 -24.56 -6.41
C ARG A 180 2.57 -25.41 -5.75
N GLN A 181 1.49 -25.74 -6.46
CA GLN A 181 0.45 -26.65 -5.95
C GLN A 181 1.00 -28.07 -5.74
N LEU A 182 1.74 -28.60 -6.72
CA LEU A 182 2.37 -29.93 -6.62
C LEU A 182 3.47 -29.96 -5.55
N MET A 183 4.26 -28.90 -5.44
CA MET A 183 5.27 -28.75 -4.38
C MET A 183 4.61 -28.79 -3.00
N ARG A 184 3.52 -28.03 -2.81
CA ARG A 184 2.74 -28.04 -1.57
C ARG A 184 2.21 -29.44 -1.23
N GLY A 185 1.69 -30.17 -2.21
CA GLY A 185 1.23 -31.55 -2.00
C GLY A 185 2.33 -32.46 -1.46
N ARG A 186 3.54 -32.38 -2.03
CA ARG A 186 4.70 -33.14 -1.53
C ARG A 186 5.08 -32.77 -0.10
N GLN A 187 5.02 -31.48 0.24
CA GLN A 187 5.30 -30.99 1.59
C GLN A 187 4.25 -31.48 2.61
N VAL A 188 2.97 -31.48 2.22
CA VAL A 188 1.88 -31.99 3.07
C VAL A 188 2.07 -33.47 3.37
N ILE A 189 2.41 -34.29 2.37
CA ILE A 189 2.69 -35.72 2.59
C ILE A 189 3.84 -35.89 3.60
N ALA A 190 4.97 -35.22 3.35
CA ALA A 190 6.15 -35.36 4.22
C ALA A 190 5.86 -34.91 5.67
N HIS A 191 5.13 -33.80 5.84
CA HIS A 191 4.71 -33.32 7.15
C HIS A 191 3.76 -34.29 7.84
N ASN A 192 2.73 -34.78 7.14
CA ASN A 192 1.75 -35.71 7.70
C ASN A 192 2.37 -37.05 8.10
N GLU A 193 3.32 -37.57 7.31
CA GLU A 193 4.10 -38.76 7.65
C GLU A 193 4.94 -38.53 8.92
N GLU A 194 5.56 -37.36 9.08
CA GLU A 194 6.35 -37.02 10.26
C GLU A 194 5.49 -36.85 11.52
N VAL A 195 4.34 -36.18 11.41
CA VAL A 195 3.36 -36.05 12.51
C VAL A 195 2.85 -37.42 12.93
N THR A 196 2.51 -38.28 11.96
CA THR A 196 2.02 -39.64 12.23
C THR A 196 3.10 -40.48 12.94
N ARG A 197 4.37 -40.33 12.56
CA ARG A 197 5.50 -41.06 13.15
C ARG A 197 5.86 -40.55 14.54
N SER A 198 5.89 -39.24 14.74
CA SER A 198 6.32 -38.60 15.99
C SER A 198 5.21 -38.49 17.04
N GLY A 199 3.95 -38.48 16.60
CA GLY A 199 2.79 -38.16 17.44
C GLY A 199 2.71 -36.69 17.87
N ILE A 200 3.55 -35.82 17.30
CA ILE A 200 3.66 -34.40 17.67
C ILE A 200 3.25 -33.54 16.47
N GLY A 201 2.28 -32.64 16.68
CA GLY A 201 1.78 -31.71 15.67
C GLY A 201 0.39 -32.03 15.14
N GLU A 202 -0.11 -31.19 14.24
CA GLU A 202 -1.41 -31.36 13.58
C GLU A 202 -1.22 -31.74 12.11
N LEU A 203 -2.09 -32.61 11.61
CA LEU A 203 -2.11 -33.00 10.20
C LEU A 203 -2.54 -31.82 9.33
N TRP A 204 -1.80 -31.61 8.23
CA TRP A 204 -2.16 -30.65 7.21
C TRP A 204 -3.17 -31.24 6.24
N GLU A 205 -4.10 -30.39 5.79
CA GLU A 205 -5.16 -30.75 4.85
C GLU A 205 -4.58 -31.20 3.50
N GLU A 206 -4.99 -32.39 3.05
CA GLU A 206 -4.67 -32.91 1.73
C GLU A 206 -5.72 -32.45 0.69
N ARG A 207 -5.25 -31.72 -0.33
CA ARG A 207 -6.11 -31.20 -1.40
C ARG A 207 -5.91 -31.99 -2.67
N ALA A 208 -6.98 -32.51 -3.26
CA ALA A 208 -6.91 -33.31 -4.49
C ALA A 208 -6.15 -32.62 -5.65
N THR A 209 -6.21 -31.29 -5.73
CA THR A 209 -5.49 -30.48 -6.72
C THR A 209 -3.97 -30.52 -6.57
N ASP A 210 -3.47 -30.82 -5.38
CA ASP A 210 -2.05 -30.74 -5.06
C ASP A 210 -1.31 -32.03 -5.46
N PHE A 211 -2.06 -33.05 -5.88
CA PHE A 211 -1.52 -34.37 -6.27
C PHE A 211 -1.79 -34.70 -7.74
N ASN A 212 -2.55 -33.86 -8.45
CA ASN A 212 -2.95 -34.10 -9.84
C ASN A 212 -2.77 -32.83 -10.67
N GLU A 213 -1.86 -32.90 -11.65
CA GLU A 213 -1.55 -31.78 -12.52
C GLU A 213 -2.77 -31.30 -13.32
N ALA A 214 -3.60 -32.21 -13.83
CA ALA A 214 -4.80 -31.86 -14.60
C ALA A 214 -5.83 -31.11 -13.74
N LEU A 215 -5.99 -31.50 -12.47
CA LEU A 215 -6.85 -30.77 -11.53
C LEU A 215 -6.26 -29.39 -11.17
N ALA A 216 -4.96 -29.30 -10.92
CA ALA A 216 -4.27 -28.03 -10.68
C ALA A 216 -4.42 -27.06 -11.86
N ARG A 217 -4.24 -27.58 -13.08
CA ARG A 217 -4.40 -26.85 -14.34
C ARG A 217 -5.84 -26.36 -14.53
N ASN A 218 -6.82 -27.24 -14.29
CA ASN A 218 -8.23 -26.86 -14.37
C ASN A 218 -8.57 -25.72 -13.38
N ARG A 219 -8.01 -25.77 -12.17
CA ARG A 219 -8.21 -24.73 -11.15
C ARG A 219 -7.60 -23.38 -11.58
N TYR A 220 -6.43 -23.39 -12.21
CA TYR A 220 -5.83 -22.18 -12.78
C TYR A 220 -6.69 -21.61 -13.92
N ARG A 221 -7.15 -22.47 -14.83
CA ARG A 221 -8.04 -22.08 -15.94
C ARG A 221 -9.33 -21.43 -15.44
N VAL A 222 -10.01 -22.04 -14.46
CA VAL A 222 -11.24 -21.47 -13.86
C VAL A 222 -10.96 -20.10 -13.25
N PHE A 223 -9.84 -19.92 -12.55
CA PHE A 223 -9.45 -18.61 -12.04
C PHE A 223 -9.27 -17.59 -13.18
N LYS A 224 -8.55 -17.95 -14.24
CA LYS A 224 -8.27 -17.06 -15.37
C LYS A 224 -9.54 -16.67 -16.13
N GLU A 225 -10.44 -17.62 -16.39
CA GLU A 225 -11.64 -17.39 -17.20
C GLU A 225 -12.75 -16.66 -16.43
N LYS A 226 -12.88 -16.90 -15.12
CA LYS A 226 -14.00 -16.35 -14.33
C LYS A 226 -13.58 -15.25 -13.38
N THR A 227 -12.54 -15.51 -12.59
CA THR A 227 -12.17 -14.65 -11.46
C THR A 227 -11.24 -13.50 -11.88
N TYR A 228 -10.32 -13.74 -12.80
CA TYR A 228 -9.36 -12.72 -13.24
C TYR A 228 -10.06 -11.57 -13.97
N ASP A 229 -10.98 -11.88 -14.89
CA ASP A 229 -11.76 -10.85 -15.60
C ASP A 229 -12.68 -10.08 -14.65
N ALA A 230 -13.32 -10.79 -13.70
CA ALA A 230 -14.13 -10.18 -12.65
C ALA A 230 -13.30 -9.18 -11.83
N LEU A 231 -12.12 -9.57 -11.34
CA LEU A 231 -11.23 -8.68 -10.59
C LEU A 231 -10.75 -7.50 -11.45
N THR A 232 -10.36 -7.75 -12.70
CA THR A 232 -9.83 -6.71 -13.60
C THR A 232 -10.87 -5.64 -13.91
N SER A 233 -12.16 -5.99 -13.95
CA SER A 233 -13.24 -5.02 -14.14
C SER A 233 -13.37 -3.99 -13.01
N LEU A 234 -12.81 -4.28 -11.83
CA LEU A 234 -12.78 -3.35 -10.69
C LEU A 234 -11.71 -2.27 -10.81
N LYS A 235 -10.74 -2.42 -11.72
CA LYS A 235 -9.61 -1.51 -11.90
C LYS A 235 -10.01 -0.05 -12.17
N GLN A 236 -11.17 0.15 -12.80
CA GLN A 236 -11.66 1.50 -13.13
C GLN A 236 -12.32 2.21 -11.94
N LEU A 237 -12.69 1.47 -10.89
CA LEU A 237 -13.48 2.00 -9.77
C LEU A 237 -12.71 2.08 -8.46
N PHE A 238 -11.73 1.19 -8.26
CA PHE A 238 -11.02 1.01 -7.00
C PHE A 238 -9.51 1.02 -7.21
N HIS A 239 -8.77 1.22 -6.11
CA HIS A 239 -7.30 1.15 -6.12
C HIS A 239 -6.88 -0.28 -6.46
N PHE A 240 -6.32 -0.47 -7.65
CA PHE A 240 -5.98 -1.79 -8.17
C PHE A 240 -4.47 -1.97 -8.20
N HIS A 241 -4.02 -2.99 -7.48
CA HIS A 241 -2.62 -3.31 -7.23
C HIS A 241 -2.29 -4.63 -7.94
N PHE A 242 -1.37 -4.58 -8.89
CA PHE A 242 -0.94 -5.78 -9.63
C PHE A 242 0.45 -6.19 -9.17
N ILE A 243 0.53 -7.28 -8.41
CA ILE A 243 1.77 -7.68 -7.74
C ILE A 243 2.33 -8.90 -8.46
N ASN A 244 3.56 -8.77 -8.97
CA ASN A 244 4.30 -9.91 -9.49
C ASN A 244 4.71 -10.85 -8.33
N ALA A 245 4.10 -12.03 -8.27
CA ALA A 245 4.30 -13.02 -7.23
C ALA A 245 5.11 -14.25 -7.71
N GLN A 246 5.77 -14.17 -8.87
CA GLN A 246 6.61 -15.25 -9.42
C GLN A 246 7.93 -15.41 -8.67
N ALA A 247 8.45 -14.32 -8.09
CA ALA A 247 9.73 -14.32 -7.38
C ALA A 247 9.65 -15.00 -6.00
N GLU A 248 10.81 -15.08 -5.34
CA GLU A 248 10.95 -15.52 -3.94
C GLU A 248 10.19 -14.59 -2.99
N LEU A 249 9.78 -15.12 -1.82
CA LEU A 249 8.89 -14.44 -0.88
C LEU A 249 9.35 -13.02 -0.52
N VAL A 250 10.64 -12.83 -0.24
CA VAL A 250 11.20 -11.52 0.14
C VAL A 250 10.98 -10.47 -0.96
N VAL A 251 11.20 -10.86 -2.22
CA VAL A 251 11.00 -9.98 -3.37
C VAL A 251 9.52 -9.70 -3.60
N VAL A 252 8.65 -10.69 -3.38
CA VAL A 252 7.19 -10.49 -3.47
C VAL A 252 6.70 -9.51 -2.39
N GLN A 253 7.22 -9.62 -1.16
CA GLN A 253 6.92 -8.70 -0.08
C GLN A 253 7.41 -7.27 -0.36
N GLU A 254 8.59 -7.12 -0.97
CA GLU A 254 9.08 -5.82 -1.44
C GLU A 254 8.20 -5.23 -2.55
N ASN A 255 7.75 -6.06 -3.51
CA ASN A 255 6.80 -5.63 -4.54
C ASN A 255 5.46 -5.17 -3.92
N ILE A 256 4.98 -5.85 -2.87
CA ILE A 256 3.78 -5.45 -2.12
C ILE A 256 3.99 -4.07 -1.49
N LEU A 257 5.12 -3.84 -0.83
CA LEU A 257 5.43 -2.54 -0.19
C LEU A 257 5.47 -1.42 -1.23
N ASN A 258 6.20 -1.61 -2.32
CA ASN A 258 6.33 -0.61 -3.38
C ASN A 258 4.98 -0.22 -3.98
N GLU A 259 4.10 -1.19 -4.23
CA GLU A 259 2.78 -0.96 -4.81
C GLU A 259 1.84 -0.24 -3.83
N LEU A 260 1.94 -0.55 -2.53
CA LEU A 260 1.17 0.11 -1.48
C LEU A 260 1.64 1.55 -1.21
N GLU A 261 2.95 1.79 -1.14
CA GLU A 261 3.54 3.12 -0.94
C GLU A 261 3.13 4.13 -2.02
N TYR A 262 3.05 3.68 -3.28
CA TYR A 262 2.62 4.51 -4.40
C TYR A 262 1.21 5.11 -4.17
N GLN A 263 0.29 4.36 -3.54
CA GLN A 263 -1.10 4.76 -3.36
C GLN A 263 -1.42 5.43 -2.02
N SER A 264 -0.59 5.31 -0.98
CA SER A 264 -0.81 6.01 0.30
C SER A 264 -0.85 7.54 0.16
N SER A 265 -0.28 8.08 -0.91
CA SER A 265 -0.40 9.51 -1.26
C SER A 265 -1.82 9.94 -1.68
N LEU A 266 -2.69 9.00 -2.07
CA LEU A 266 -4.03 9.23 -2.63
C LEU A 266 -5.18 8.85 -1.68
N GLU A 267 -4.88 8.30 -0.50
CA GLU A 267 -5.89 7.84 0.47
C GLU A 267 -6.40 8.94 1.40
N LEU A 268 -5.85 10.15 1.28
CA LEU A 268 -6.29 11.31 2.04
C LEU A 268 -7.61 11.85 1.48
N ASP A 269 -8.49 12.29 2.39
CA ASP A 269 -9.66 13.08 2.00
C ASP A 269 -9.24 14.26 1.11
N PRO A 270 -10.00 14.63 0.06
CA PRO A 270 -9.60 15.70 -0.87
C PRO A 270 -9.22 17.02 -0.17
N ARG A 271 -9.89 17.37 0.93
CA ARG A 271 -9.56 18.59 1.69
C ARG A 271 -8.18 18.46 2.36
N THR A 272 -7.90 17.29 2.93
CA THR A 272 -6.61 16.98 3.56
C THR A 272 -5.49 16.91 2.51
N PHE A 273 -5.74 16.27 1.37
CA PHE A 273 -4.79 16.21 0.25
C PHE A 273 -4.45 17.61 -0.26
N HIS A 274 -5.44 18.47 -0.49
CA HIS A 274 -5.19 19.86 -0.91
C HIS A 274 -4.40 20.67 0.13
N ALA A 275 -4.62 20.43 1.43
CA ALA A 275 -3.92 21.15 2.48
C ALA A 275 -2.41 20.83 2.54
N ILE A 276 -2.01 19.61 2.16
CA ILE A 276 -0.60 19.18 2.21
C ILE A 276 0.05 18.98 0.83
N GLY A 277 -0.71 19.09 -0.26
CA GLY A 277 -0.26 18.80 -1.62
C GLY A 277 0.83 19.73 -2.16
N GLY A 278 1.08 20.86 -1.49
CA GLY A 278 2.24 21.72 -1.77
C GLY A 278 3.58 21.13 -1.31
N ILE A 279 3.57 20.08 -0.50
CA ILE A 279 4.77 19.40 0.00
C ILE A 279 5.01 18.17 -0.88
N PRO A 280 6.14 18.11 -1.63
CA PRO A 280 6.44 16.95 -2.47
C PRO A 280 6.71 15.71 -1.62
N LEU A 281 6.34 14.54 -2.15
CA LEU A 281 6.69 13.25 -1.53
C LEU A 281 8.21 13.09 -1.46
N ALA A 282 8.71 12.53 -0.37
CA ALA A 282 10.14 12.28 -0.19
C ALA A 282 10.73 11.43 -1.34
N SER A 283 9.98 10.44 -1.82
CA SER A 283 10.34 9.62 -2.98
C SER A 283 10.53 10.46 -4.25
N ASN A 284 9.64 11.41 -4.51
CA ASN A 284 9.73 12.32 -5.66
C ASN A 284 10.94 13.26 -5.54
N ILE A 285 11.28 13.70 -4.32
CA ILE A 285 12.48 14.52 -4.08
C ILE A 285 13.74 13.74 -4.50
N VAL A 286 13.81 12.44 -4.20
CA VAL A 286 14.99 11.60 -4.48
C VAL A 286 15.08 11.17 -5.95
N GLN A 287 13.95 10.90 -6.61
CA GLN A 287 13.90 10.27 -7.95
C GLN A 287 14.77 10.97 -9.02
N HIS A 288 14.88 12.30 -8.95
CA HIS A 288 15.69 13.09 -9.88
C HIS A 288 16.83 13.86 -9.21
N ALA A 289 17.01 13.71 -7.89
CA ALA A 289 17.96 14.48 -7.09
C ALA A 289 19.38 14.47 -7.68
N ARG A 290 19.86 13.31 -8.15
CA ARG A 290 21.21 13.19 -8.73
C ARG A 290 21.36 13.95 -10.05
N ARG A 291 20.36 13.87 -10.93
CA ARG A 291 20.40 14.57 -12.22
C ARG A 291 20.35 16.09 -12.00
N ASP A 292 19.52 16.53 -11.05
CA ASP A 292 19.40 17.94 -10.70
C ASP A 292 20.66 18.46 -10.01
N LEU A 293 21.31 17.64 -9.18
CA LEU A 293 22.60 17.96 -8.55
C LEU A 293 23.68 18.25 -9.60
N VAL A 294 23.87 17.35 -10.56
CA VAL A 294 24.86 17.52 -11.64
C VAL A 294 24.58 18.81 -12.42
N ARG A 295 23.32 19.05 -12.78
CA ARG A 295 22.92 20.28 -13.48
C ARG A 295 23.23 21.54 -12.67
N ARG A 296 22.99 21.53 -11.35
CA ARG A 296 23.31 22.68 -10.49
C ARG A 296 24.81 22.94 -10.44
N LEU A 297 25.63 21.89 -10.31
CA LEU A 297 27.09 22.01 -10.31
C LEU A 297 27.62 22.58 -11.63
N ASP A 298 27.13 22.09 -12.77
CA ASP A 298 27.48 22.63 -14.09
C ASP A 298 27.08 24.11 -14.22
N SER A 299 25.88 24.47 -13.73
CA SER A 299 25.43 25.86 -13.70
C SER A 299 26.27 26.74 -12.79
N TYR A 300 26.69 26.25 -11.62
CA TYR A 300 27.56 27.01 -10.71
C TYR A 300 28.91 27.35 -11.35
N GLU A 301 29.52 26.38 -12.01
CA GLU A 301 30.79 26.57 -12.72
C GLU A 301 30.66 27.56 -13.89
N TYR A 302 29.53 27.53 -14.59
CA TYR A 302 29.30 28.42 -15.73
C TYR A 302 28.88 29.85 -15.31
N ASP A 303 27.94 29.98 -14.37
CA ASP A 303 27.32 31.25 -14.00
C ASP A 303 28.12 32.03 -12.93
N GLN A 304 28.80 31.32 -12.01
CA GLN A 304 29.51 31.90 -10.86
C GLN A 304 30.85 31.19 -10.57
N PRO A 305 31.78 31.14 -11.54
CA PRO A 305 33.02 30.36 -11.42
C PRO A 305 33.86 30.77 -10.23
N GLU A 306 34.02 32.08 -9.97
CA GLU A 306 34.88 32.56 -8.87
C GLU A 306 34.38 32.10 -7.50
N LEU A 307 33.08 32.19 -7.23
CA LEU A 307 32.49 31.75 -5.96
C LEU A 307 32.60 30.24 -5.80
N PHE A 308 32.28 29.49 -6.86
CA PHE A 308 32.36 28.03 -6.87
C PHE A 308 33.77 27.53 -6.56
N HIS A 309 34.79 28.09 -7.22
CA HIS A 309 36.19 27.74 -6.99
C HIS A 309 36.66 28.08 -5.57
N ARG A 310 36.25 29.24 -5.03
CA ARG A 310 36.59 29.61 -3.65
C ARG A 310 35.98 28.64 -2.64
N ILE A 311 34.75 28.16 -2.86
CA ILE A 311 34.12 27.14 -2.01
C ILE A 311 34.81 25.78 -2.15
N ALA A 312 35.15 25.35 -3.36
CA ALA A 312 35.92 24.14 -3.59
C ALA A 312 37.27 24.20 -2.85
N GLN A 313 37.98 25.34 -2.93
CA GLN A 313 39.24 25.55 -2.25
C GLN A 313 39.10 25.58 -0.72
N LEU A 314 38.03 26.18 -0.19
CA LEU A 314 37.73 26.17 1.25
C LEU A 314 37.51 24.73 1.74
N ILE A 315 36.73 23.94 0.99
CA ILE A 315 36.48 22.53 1.30
C ILE A 315 37.81 21.77 1.32
N GLU A 316 38.60 21.87 0.25
CA GLU A 316 39.85 21.14 0.08
C GLU A 316 40.90 21.49 1.15
N SER A 317 41.13 22.79 1.38
CA SER A 317 42.21 23.26 2.25
C SER A 317 41.87 23.19 3.75
N LYS A 318 40.61 23.41 4.12
CA LYS A 318 40.21 23.56 5.53
C LYS A 318 39.36 22.40 6.02
N PHE A 319 38.43 21.88 5.20
CA PHE A 319 37.42 20.93 5.68
C PHE A 319 37.88 19.48 5.51
N ILE A 320 38.40 19.12 4.33
CA ILE A 320 38.87 17.76 4.05
C ILE A 320 39.94 17.28 5.06
N PRO A 321 40.92 18.08 5.50
CA PRO A 321 41.87 17.65 6.53
C PRO A 321 41.19 17.22 7.85
N ILE A 322 40.08 17.87 8.22
CA ILE A 322 39.29 17.51 9.41
C ILE A 322 38.49 16.23 9.15
N VAL A 323 37.87 16.11 7.98
CA VAL A 323 37.10 14.93 7.55
C VAL A 323 38.00 13.68 7.54
N VAL A 324 39.20 13.77 6.98
CA VAL A 324 40.18 12.67 6.92
C VAL A 324 40.56 12.18 8.33
N ARG A 325 40.73 13.10 9.29
CA ARG A 325 40.99 12.71 10.69
C ARG A 325 39.83 11.96 11.36
N HIS A 326 38.63 12.06 10.80
CA HIS A 326 37.42 11.38 11.27
C HIS A 326 37.04 10.18 10.38
N ALA A 327 37.98 9.65 9.58
CA ALA A 327 37.71 8.55 8.67
C ALA A 327 37.20 7.28 9.36
N ILE A 328 37.58 7.06 10.62
CA ILE A 328 37.12 5.92 11.42
C ILE A 328 35.67 6.11 11.87
N SER A 329 35.30 7.29 12.37
CA SER A 329 33.95 7.55 12.86
C SER A 329 32.91 7.70 11.75
N GLY A 330 33.35 8.01 10.53
CA GLY A 330 32.45 8.33 9.41
C GLY A 330 31.65 9.63 9.64
N ARG A 331 32.09 10.46 10.60
CA ARG A 331 31.39 11.71 10.95
C ARG A 331 32.37 12.77 11.44
N ALA A 332 32.33 13.94 10.83
CA ALA A 332 33.06 15.13 11.22
C ALA A 332 32.10 16.28 11.53
N THR A 333 32.48 17.16 12.46
CA THR A 333 31.79 18.43 12.70
C THR A 333 32.80 19.55 12.60
N ILE A 334 32.50 20.53 11.74
CA ILE A 334 33.39 21.63 11.40
C ILE A 334 32.68 22.92 11.77
N SER A 335 33.38 23.84 12.43
CA SER A 335 32.87 25.19 12.69
C SER A 335 33.70 26.20 11.90
N SER A 336 33.02 27.10 11.20
CA SER A 336 33.66 28.14 10.40
C SER A 336 32.95 29.47 10.60
N GLU A 337 33.72 30.54 10.64
CA GLU A 337 33.28 31.95 10.68
C GLU A 337 33.65 32.66 9.36
N ASP A 338 33.96 31.87 8.32
CA ASP A 338 34.41 32.38 7.03
C ASP A 338 33.29 33.19 6.34
N GLU A 339 33.59 34.43 5.97
CA GLU A 339 32.63 35.38 5.39
C GLU A 339 32.00 34.87 4.10
N ILE A 340 32.69 34.01 3.35
CA ILE A 340 32.12 33.43 2.12
C ILE A 340 30.85 32.61 2.39
N LEU A 341 30.68 32.08 3.61
CA LEU A 341 29.51 31.31 4.02
C LEU A 341 28.31 32.20 4.39
N GLU A 342 28.48 33.53 4.38
CA GLU A 342 27.36 34.47 4.49
C GLU A 342 26.45 34.46 3.26
N ASP A 343 27.00 34.10 2.09
CA ASP A 343 26.24 33.97 0.86
C ASP A 343 25.40 32.68 0.87
N PRO A 344 24.06 32.77 0.76
CA PRO A 344 23.20 31.59 0.66
C PRO A 344 23.56 30.65 -0.50
N LEU A 345 24.06 31.17 -1.63
CA LEU A 345 24.47 30.36 -2.78
C LEU A 345 25.75 29.58 -2.46
N ALA A 346 26.68 30.16 -1.71
CA ALA A 346 27.88 29.47 -1.24
C ALA A 346 27.55 28.26 -0.36
N LEU A 347 26.53 28.39 0.52
CA LEU A 347 26.05 27.28 1.34
C LEU A 347 25.46 26.14 0.47
N GLN A 348 24.73 26.48 -0.59
CA GLN A 348 24.19 25.50 -1.53
C GLN A 348 25.30 24.78 -2.31
N MET A 349 26.24 25.54 -2.87
CA MET A 349 27.43 24.99 -3.53
C MET A 349 28.19 24.03 -2.61
N LEU A 350 28.34 24.40 -1.34
CA LEU A 350 29.03 23.57 -0.36
C LEU A 350 28.33 22.22 -0.13
N ILE A 351 27.00 22.23 0.04
CA ILE A 351 26.20 21.02 0.21
C ILE A 351 26.27 20.15 -1.05
N ASP A 352 26.16 20.76 -2.22
CA ASP A 352 26.16 20.05 -3.50
C ASP A 352 27.53 19.43 -3.81
N ILE A 353 28.63 20.15 -3.57
CA ILE A 353 30.00 19.62 -3.74
C ILE A 353 30.23 18.42 -2.82
N PHE A 354 29.83 18.52 -1.54
CA PHE A 354 29.93 17.38 -0.62
C PHE A 354 29.09 16.19 -1.09
N SER A 355 27.85 16.45 -1.52
CA SER A 355 26.92 15.43 -1.99
C SER A 355 27.46 14.67 -3.21
N GLU A 356 28.00 15.39 -4.20
CA GLU A 356 28.59 14.77 -5.40
C GLU A 356 29.86 13.97 -5.08
N ARG A 357 30.64 14.42 -4.09
CA ARG A 357 31.82 13.69 -3.61
C ARG A 357 31.50 12.52 -2.66
N GLY A 358 30.22 12.20 -2.45
CA GLY A 358 29.77 11.05 -1.65
C GLY A 358 29.70 11.31 -0.14
N TYR A 359 29.65 12.57 0.27
CA TYR A 359 29.45 12.98 1.66
C TYR A 359 28.03 13.51 1.85
N HIS A 360 27.46 13.37 3.05
CA HIS A 360 26.23 14.05 3.43
C HIS A 360 26.56 15.23 4.32
N ALA A 361 26.20 16.44 3.90
CA ALA A 361 26.47 17.66 4.65
C ALA A 361 25.17 18.27 5.20
N VAL A 362 25.21 18.67 6.47
CA VAL A 362 24.14 19.43 7.14
C VAL A 362 24.75 20.69 7.74
N ILE A 363 24.14 21.85 7.50
CA ILE A 363 24.65 23.14 7.98
C ILE A 363 23.68 23.70 9.03
N ASP A 364 24.21 24.03 10.20
CA ASP A 364 23.53 24.72 11.30
C ASP A 364 24.17 26.11 11.49
N ILE A 365 23.37 27.18 11.40
CA ILE A 365 23.84 28.56 11.56
C ILE A 365 23.56 29.02 12.99
N ARG A 366 24.62 29.23 13.76
CA ARG A 366 24.53 29.71 15.14
C ARG A 366 24.91 31.18 15.22
N ARG A 367 24.14 31.97 15.96
CA ARG A 367 24.49 33.36 16.26
C ARG A 367 24.99 33.44 17.69
N ARG A 368 26.19 33.99 17.88
CA ARG A 368 26.74 34.28 19.19
C ARG A 368 26.84 35.79 19.37
N THR A 369 26.33 36.26 20.49
CA THR A 369 26.45 37.67 20.89
C THR A 369 27.67 37.80 21.78
N ILE A 370 28.67 38.56 21.33
CA ILE A 370 29.90 38.80 22.09
C ILE A 370 29.93 40.26 22.54
N PRO A 371 30.12 40.55 23.83
CA PRO A 371 30.26 41.92 24.31
C PRO A 371 31.57 42.52 23.80
N GLN A 372 31.48 43.62 23.06
CA GLN A 372 32.64 44.31 22.48
C GLN A 372 33.05 45.54 23.29
N ARG A 373 32.08 46.33 23.76
CA ARG A 373 32.37 47.58 24.46
C ARG A 373 31.36 47.82 25.57
N PHE A 374 31.85 48.35 26.70
CA PHE A 374 31.03 48.83 27.79
C PHE A 374 31.04 50.36 27.78
N ASP A 375 29.87 50.97 27.74
CA ASP A 375 29.70 52.41 27.88
C ASP A 375 29.66 52.78 29.37
N LEU A 376 30.66 53.55 29.81
CA LEU A 376 30.82 53.95 31.22
C LEU A 376 29.84 55.06 31.65
N GLU A 377 29.27 55.81 30.71
CA GLU A 377 28.29 56.87 31.00
C GLU A 377 26.86 56.32 31.05
N THR A 378 26.52 55.42 30.13
CA THR A 378 25.16 54.86 30.02
C THR A 378 24.99 53.49 30.69
N GLY A 379 26.09 52.81 31.02
CA GLY A 379 26.08 51.44 31.54
C GLY A 379 25.73 50.36 30.50
N GLN A 380 25.65 50.72 29.21
CA GLN A 380 25.26 49.79 28.15
C GLN A 380 26.44 48.93 27.67
N ILE A 381 26.17 47.64 27.45
CA ILE A 381 27.13 46.72 26.80
C ILE A 381 26.78 46.64 25.31
N HIS A 382 27.62 47.23 24.47
CA HIS A 382 27.57 47.07 23.03
C HIS A 382 28.09 45.68 22.68
N CYS A 383 27.20 44.87 22.09
CA CYS A 383 27.53 43.53 21.65
C CYS A 383 27.58 43.44 20.13
N GLU A 384 28.49 42.61 19.61
CA GLU A 384 28.53 42.22 18.21
C GLU A 384 27.94 40.81 18.06
N GLN A 385 27.22 40.58 16.96
CA GLN A 385 26.72 39.25 16.62
C GLN A 385 27.65 38.57 15.63
N ILE A 386 28.25 37.46 16.03
CA ILE A 386 29.07 36.62 15.17
C ILE A 386 28.24 35.41 14.71
N LYS A 387 28.22 35.17 13.39
CA LYS A 387 27.63 33.95 12.81
C LYS A 387 28.69 32.85 12.76
N VAL A 388 28.35 31.69 13.31
CA VAL A 388 29.18 30.49 13.28
C VAL A 388 28.43 29.41 12.50
N TYR A 389 29.02 28.97 11.40
CA TYR A 389 28.51 27.92 10.54
C TYR A 389 29.03 26.58 11.04
N ARG A 390 28.13 25.75 11.58
CA ARG A 390 28.44 24.40 12.03
C ARG A 390 28.03 23.41 10.95
N ILE A 391 29.02 22.83 10.28
CA ILE A 391 28.84 21.88 9.18
C ILE A 391 29.10 20.48 9.72
N ALA A 392 28.06 19.64 9.74
CA ALA A 392 28.17 18.22 10.04
C ALA A 392 28.30 17.43 8.73
N VAL A 393 29.39 16.69 8.59
CA VAL A 393 29.69 15.89 7.40
C VAL A 393 29.66 14.41 7.79
N PHE A 394 28.86 13.61 7.09
CA PHE A 394 28.71 12.18 7.30
C PHE A 394 29.16 11.41 6.05
N PHE A 395 29.80 10.27 6.25
CA PHE A 395 30.29 9.40 5.19
C PHE A 395 30.54 7.98 5.74
N LYS A 396 30.78 7.01 4.85
CA LYS A 396 31.04 5.63 5.27
C LYS A 396 32.40 5.55 5.99
N GLY A 397 32.37 5.25 7.29
CA GLY A 397 33.58 5.06 8.10
C GLY A 397 34.32 3.75 7.77
N SER A 398 35.61 3.68 8.09
CA SER A 398 36.40 2.46 7.96
C SER A 398 36.10 1.49 9.09
N GLU A 399 35.71 0.25 8.75
CA GLU A 399 35.59 -0.83 9.73
C GLU A 399 36.99 -1.22 10.22
N ILE A 400 37.26 -0.97 11.50
CA ILE A 400 38.44 -1.52 12.15
C ILE A 400 38.30 -3.05 12.09
N ARG A 401 39.29 -3.73 11.49
CA ARG A 401 39.41 -5.19 11.56
C ARG A 401 39.26 -5.61 13.02
N ARG A 402 38.17 -6.31 13.34
CA ARG A 402 38.12 -7.15 14.53
C ARG A 402 39.12 -8.28 14.28
N GLY A 403 40.27 -8.20 14.94
CA GLY A 403 41.18 -9.34 15.06
C GLY A 403 40.51 -10.50 15.77
#